data_AF-X1SVA7-F1
#
_entry.id   AF-X1SVA7-F1
#
_cell.length_a   1.000
_cell.length_b   1.000
_cell.length_c   1.000
_cell.angle_alpha   90.00
_cell.angle_beta   90.00
_cell.angle_gamma   90.00
#
_symmetry.space_group_name_H-M   'P 1'
#
loop_
_entity.id
_entity.type
_entity.pdbx_description
1 polymer ?
#
loop_
_entity_poly.entity_id
_entity_poly.type
_entity_poly.pdbx_seq_one_letter_code
_entity_poly.pdbx_strand_id
1 'polypeptide(L)' 'MKKGPGRFAEGVYMAGDDYAKGFAPFREAIARTDLGPRFPKRDPRNLDRVRRIVEALIAEKVGA' A
#
# COMPACT_ATOMS: atom_id res chain seq x y z
N MET A 1 18.59 22.97 -12.62
CA MET A 1 17.64 22.64 -11.52
C MET A 1 18.36 22.72 -10.18
N LYS A 2 18.06 23.71 -9.33
CA LYS A 2 18.70 23.87 -8.01
C LYS A 2 18.22 22.74 -7.07
N LYS A 3 19.13 22.01 -6.43
CA LYS A 3 18.82 20.97 -5.42
C LYS A 3 18.61 21.66 -4.06
N GLY A 4 17.58 21.27 -3.29
CA GLY A 4 17.32 21.79 -1.95
C GLY A 4 15.95 21.41 -1.35
N PRO A 5 15.74 21.62 -0.04
CA PRO A 5 14.53 21.20 0.70
C PRO A 5 13.22 21.79 0.18
N GLY A 6 13.23 23.05 -0.30
CA GLY A 6 12.04 23.71 -0.85
C GLY A 6 11.46 22.97 -2.06
N ARG A 7 12.33 22.46 -2.96
CA ARG A 7 11.89 21.67 -4.12
C ARG A 7 11.27 20.33 -3.71
N PHE A 8 11.75 19.73 -2.63
CA PHE A 8 11.19 18.46 -2.14
C PHE A 8 9.78 18.66 -1.60
N ALA A 9 9.57 19.66 -0.73
CA ALA A 9 8.24 19.95 -0.19
C ALA A 9 7.25 20.33 -1.29
N GLU A 10 7.61 21.25 -2.18
CA GLU A 10 6.77 21.67 -3.31
C GLU A 10 6.46 20.50 -4.26
N GLY A 11 7.47 19.68 -4.56
CA GLY A 11 7.32 18.48 -5.37
C GLY A 11 6.40 17.42 -4.76
N VAL A 12 6.44 17.23 -3.42
CA VAL A 12 5.52 16.34 -2.72
C VAL A 12 4.06 16.84 -2.83
N TYR A 13 3.84 18.15 -2.67
CA TYR A 13 2.50 18.72 -2.84
C TYR A 13 1.98 18.53 -4.27
N MET A 14 2.80 18.79 -5.29
CA MET A 14 2.39 18.62 -6.69
C MET A 14 2.16 17.15 -7.07
N ALA A 15 2.91 16.21 -6.48
CA ALA A 15 2.82 14.78 -6.80
C ALA A 15 1.60 14.07 -6.16
N GLY A 16 0.72 14.78 -5.46
CA GLY A 16 -0.42 14.20 -4.75
C GLY A 16 -1.34 13.38 -5.68
N ASP A 17 -1.73 13.95 -6.82
CA ASP A 17 -2.61 13.29 -7.79
C ASP A 17 -1.92 12.09 -8.46
N ASP A 18 -0.63 12.23 -8.82
CA ASP A 18 0.17 11.15 -9.39
C ASP A 18 0.33 9.99 -8.41
N TYR A 19 0.57 10.29 -7.14
CA TYR A 19 0.62 9.29 -6.07
C TYR A 19 -0.73 8.60 -5.90
N ALA A 20 -1.82 9.38 -5.81
CA ALA A 20 -3.16 8.82 -5.67
C ALA A 20 -3.51 7.88 -6.82
N LYS A 21 -3.21 8.29 -8.07
CA LYS A 21 -3.40 7.47 -9.27
C LYS A 21 -2.51 6.22 -9.27
N GLY A 22 -1.24 6.35 -8.90
CA GLY A 22 -0.30 5.22 -8.87
C GLY A 22 -0.58 4.22 -7.75
N PHE A 23 -1.08 4.68 -6.61
CA PHE A 23 -1.44 3.85 -5.46
C PHE A 23 -2.85 3.26 -5.60
N ALA A 24 -3.71 3.86 -6.42
CA ALA A 24 -5.11 3.46 -6.58
C ALA A 24 -5.32 1.95 -6.76
N PRO A 25 -4.57 1.22 -7.61
CA PRO A 25 -4.78 -0.21 -7.79
C PRO A 25 -4.46 -1.02 -6.52
N PHE A 26 -3.37 -0.69 -5.83
CA PHE A 26 -2.99 -1.33 -4.57
C PHE A 26 -3.98 -1.03 -3.44
N ARG A 27 -4.52 0.19 -3.38
CA ARG A 27 -5.58 0.56 -2.41
C ARG A 27 -6.80 -0.33 -2.59
N GLU A 28 -7.20 -0.58 -3.84
CA GLU A 28 -8.35 -1.42 -4.17
C GLU A 28 -8.07 -2.89 -3.86
N ALA A 29 -6.86 -3.38 -4.16
CA ALA A 29 -6.45 -4.74 -3.79
C ALA A 29 -6.54 -4.96 -2.27
N ILE A 30 -6.02 -4.03 -1.47
CA ILE A 30 -6.12 -4.08 0.01
C ILE A 30 -7.59 -4.07 0.44
N ALA A 31 -8.41 -3.16 -0.10
CA ALA A 31 -9.81 -3.01 0.29
C ALA A 31 -10.66 -4.26 0.00
N ARG A 32 -10.36 -4.97 -1.10
CA ARG A 32 -11.06 -6.21 -1.49
C ARG A 32 -10.52 -7.47 -0.80
N THR A 33 -9.36 -7.40 -0.14
CA THR A 33 -8.73 -8.59 0.44
C THR A 33 -9.50 -9.09 1.67
N ASP A 34 -9.97 -10.33 1.62
CA ASP A 34 -10.48 -11.02 2.81
C ASP A 34 -9.33 -11.44 3.73
N LEU A 35 -9.23 -10.77 4.88
CA LEU A 35 -8.21 -11.02 5.90
C LEU A 35 -8.52 -12.25 6.76
N GLY A 36 -9.71 -12.85 6.63
CA GLY A 36 -10.15 -13.94 7.48
C GLY A 36 -10.31 -13.54 8.96
N PRO A 37 -10.33 -14.52 9.88
CA PRO A 37 -10.56 -14.25 11.29
C PRO A 37 -9.47 -13.39 11.92
N ARG A 38 -9.84 -12.65 12.97
CA ARG A 38 -8.91 -11.91 13.83
C ARG A 38 -8.85 -12.60 15.19
N PHE A 39 -7.64 -12.92 15.63
CA PHE A 39 -7.37 -13.58 16.91
C PHE A 39 -6.87 -12.57 17.96
N PRO A 40 -6.77 -12.94 19.25
CA PRO A 40 -6.26 -12.07 20.30
C PRO A 40 -4.93 -11.40 19.97
N LYS A 41 -4.65 -10.26 20.62
CA LYS A 41 -3.42 -9.50 20.42
C LYS A 41 -2.19 -10.41 20.62
N ARG A 42 -1.25 -10.38 19.67
CA ARG A 42 -0.03 -11.22 19.60
C ARG A 42 -0.24 -12.72 19.36
N ASP A 43 -1.45 -13.18 19.04
CA ASP A 43 -1.66 -14.55 18.57
C ASP A 43 -0.93 -14.77 17.23
N PRO A 44 -0.06 -15.80 17.10
CA PRO A 44 0.72 -16.05 15.88
C PRO A 44 -0.14 -16.24 14.62
N ARG A 45 -1.39 -16.71 14.75
CA ARG A 45 -2.29 -16.90 13.61
C ARG A 45 -2.66 -15.58 12.91
N ASN A 46 -2.53 -14.45 13.60
CA ASN A 46 -2.73 -13.14 12.97
C ASN A 46 -1.68 -12.82 11.89
N LEU A 47 -0.53 -13.51 11.85
CA LEU A 47 0.46 -13.34 10.79
C LEU A 47 -0.10 -13.76 9.41
N ASP A 48 -1.09 -14.66 9.38
CA ASP A 48 -1.77 -15.05 8.14
C ASP A 48 -2.42 -13.85 7.44
N ARG A 49 -2.93 -12.88 8.23
CA ARG A 49 -3.53 -11.63 7.72
C ARG A 49 -2.48 -10.77 6.99
N VAL A 50 -1.25 -10.75 7.48
CA VAL A 50 -0.14 -10.03 6.85
C VAL A 50 0.24 -10.72 5.54
N ARG A 51 0.38 -12.06 5.55
CA ARG A 51 0.65 -12.86 4.36
C ARG A 51 -0.36 -12.58 3.24
N ARG A 52 -1.65 -12.59 3.56
CA ARG A 52 -2.74 -12.32 2.59
C ARG A 52 -2.64 -10.93 1.93
N ILE A 53 -2.33 -9.89 2.70
CA ILE A 53 -2.11 -8.54 2.14
C ILE A 53 -0.90 -8.54 1.21
N VAL A 54 0.20 -9.17 1.62
CA VAL A 54 1.41 -9.24 0.78
C VAL A 54 1.12 -9.96 -0.53
N GLU A 55 0.38 -11.08 -0.49
CA GLU A 55 -0.06 -11.81 -1.69
C GLU A 55 -0.92 -10.96 -2.62
N ALA A 56 -1.90 -10.22 -2.08
CA ALA A 56 -2.74 -9.32 -2.87
C ALA A 56 -1.93 -8.21 -3.55
N LEU A 57 -0.96 -7.61 -2.83
CA LEU A 57 -0.10 -6.58 -3.38
C LEU A 57 0.87 -7.14 -4.44
N ILE A 58 1.39 -8.36 -4.26
CA ILE A 58 2.22 -9.03 -5.27
C ILE A 58 1.41 -9.28 -6.53
N ALA A 59 0.20 -9.85 -6.40
CA ALA A 59 -0.68 -10.13 -7.54
C ALA A 59 -0.95 -8.86 -8.37
N GLU A 60 -1.26 -7.74 -7.71
CA GLU A 60 -1.46 -6.44 -8.37
C GLU A 60 -0.16 -5.91 -9.03
N LYS A 61 1.00 -6.11 -8.40
CA LYS A 61 2.29 -5.61 -8.91
C LYS A 61 2.78 -6.36 -10.13
N VAL A 62 2.66 -7.69 -10.13
CA VAL A 62 3.24 -8.56 -11.16
C VAL A 62 2.28 -8.85 -12.31
N GLY A 63 1.00 -8.51 -12.16
CA GLY A 63 -0.04 -8.84 -13.13
C GLY A 63 -0.34 -10.34 -13.08
N ALA A 64 -1.13 -10.76 -12.08
CA ALA A 64 -1.72 -12.10 -12.05
C ALA A 64 -2.79 -12.27 -13.14
#